data_AF-A0AAW9BQ30-F1
#
_entry.id   AF-A0AAW9BQ30-F1
#
_cell.length_a   1.000
_cell.length_b   1.000
_cell.length_c   1.000
_cell.angle_alpha   90.00
_cell.angle_beta   90.00
_cell.angle_gamma   90.00
#
_symmetry.space_group_name_H-M   'P 1'
#
loop_
_entity.id
_entity.type
_entity.pdbx_description
1 polymer ?
#
loop_
_entity_poly.entity_id
_entity_poly.type
_entity_poly.pdbx_seq_one_letter_code
_entity_poly.pdbx_strand_id
1 'polypeptide(L)'
;LREETVNIAGVGTVLLPAPTGFDADGQYRVNPSYVPLQLIARMQSLYPQYNWDSMYKASVHMLEKTMPAGFSPDWATLRNGRYSSDGVTGPIGSYNAIRTYLWVGMLNDQVSEKAVLVQKMQPFVAATKALGAPAREVNTETGKYTQSGSAGFSAAALPLLAASGESTLLETQFLGAQKGFGVDKNDHYYDDA
;
A
#
# COMPACT_ATOMS: atom_id res chain seq x y z
N LEU A 1 -4.51 -6.69 18.58
CA LEU A 1 -5.19 -5.49 19.11
C LEU A 1 -4.59 -4.98 20.42
N ARG A 2 -4.40 -5.80 21.46
CA ARG A 2 -3.96 -5.31 22.77
C ARG A 2 -2.55 -4.68 22.79
N GLU A 3 -1.61 -5.19 22.02
CA GLU A 3 -0.18 -4.88 22.19
C GLU A 3 0.40 -3.97 21.10
N GLU A 4 -0.23 -3.89 19.93
CA GLU A 4 0.30 -3.19 18.76
C GLU A 4 -0.77 -2.31 18.09
N THR A 5 -1.67 -1.74 18.88
CA THR A 5 -2.62 -0.74 18.35
C THR A 5 -2.71 0.46 19.28
N VAL A 6 -3.06 1.60 18.70
CA VAL A 6 -3.30 2.83 19.43
C VAL A 6 -4.64 3.43 19.03
N ASN A 7 -5.41 3.93 20.01
CA ASN A 7 -6.63 4.65 19.74
C ASN A 7 -6.34 6.15 19.66
N ILE A 8 -6.53 6.74 18.49
CA ILE A 8 -6.24 8.15 18.23
C ILE A 8 -7.56 8.90 18.06
N ALA A 9 -7.75 9.95 18.85
CA ALA A 9 -8.94 10.78 18.79
C ALA A 9 -9.16 11.33 17.36
N GLY A 10 -10.38 11.14 16.83
CA GLY A 10 -10.74 11.55 15.47
C GLY A 10 -10.25 10.65 14.34
N VAL A 11 -9.46 9.60 14.63
CA VAL A 11 -9.02 8.59 13.64
C VAL A 11 -9.56 7.20 13.96
N GLY A 12 -9.53 6.79 15.23
CA GLY A 12 -9.91 5.45 15.66
C GLY A 12 -8.69 4.57 15.97
N THR A 13 -8.87 3.26 15.83
CA THR A 13 -7.89 2.24 16.21
C THR A 13 -6.87 2.03 15.10
N VAL A 14 -5.66 2.52 15.27
CA VAL A 14 -4.58 2.39 14.28
C VAL A 14 -3.69 1.19 14.63
N LEU A 15 -3.41 0.34 13.64
CA LEU A 15 -2.41 -0.72 13.75
C LEU A 15 -1.01 -0.11 13.73
N LEU A 16 -0.20 -0.43 14.74
CA LEU A 16 1.20 -0.09 14.78
C LEU A 16 2.04 -1.18 14.11
N PRO A 17 3.19 -0.83 13.51
CA PRO A 17 4.07 -1.79 12.84
C PRO A 17 4.72 -2.82 13.77
N ALA A 18 4.82 -2.51 15.07
CA ALA A 18 5.24 -3.40 16.15
C ALA A 18 4.75 -2.85 17.51
N PRO A 19 4.83 -3.63 18.61
CA PRO A 19 4.43 -3.18 19.94
C PRO A 19 5.21 -1.98 20.51
N THR A 20 6.44 -1.72 20.03
CA THR A 20 7.31 -0.66 20.55
C THR A 20 8.13 -0.01 19.43
N GLY A 21 8.49 1.26 19.60
CA GLY A 21 9.43 1.97 18.71
C GLY A 21 8.78 2.70 17.52
N PHE A 22 7.45 2.76 17.50
CA PHE A 22 6.67 3.43 16.45
C PHE A 22 5.78 4.55 17.00
N ASP A 23 5.99 4.93 18.26
CA ASP A 23 5.34 6.03 18.95
C ASP A 23 6.39 6.90 19.66
N ALA A 24 6.29 8.22 19.50
CA ALA A 24 7.12 9.21 20.20
C ALA A 24 6.40 10.56 20.23
N ASP A 25 6.27 11.19 21.40
CA ASP A 25 5.71 12.56 21.54
C ASP A 25 4.36 12.80 20.84
N GLY A 26 3.47 11.80 20.89
CA GLY A 26 2.14 11.84 20.25
C GLY A 26 2.18 11.73 18.72
N GLN A 27 3.33 11.36 18.17
CA GLN A 27 3.54 10.99 16.78
C GLN A 27 3.62 9.47 16.65
N TYR A 28 3.01 8.93 15.60
CA TYR A 28 3.00 7.51 15.30
C TYR A 28 3.55 7.27 13.90
N ARG A 29 4.46 6.31 13.76
CA ARG A 29 4.98 5.89 12.46
C ARG A 29 4.19 4.68 11.99
N VAL A 30 3.54 4.80 10.84
CA VAL A 30 2.61 3.80 10.29
C VAL A 30 3.06 3.33 8.92
N ASN A 31 2.61 2.16 8.50
CA ASN A 31 2.94 1.56 7.21
C ASN A 31 1.66 1.18 6.44
N PRO A 32 1.32 1.89 5.35
CA PRO A 32 0.15 1.57 4.53
C PRO A 32 0.09 0.13 4.02
N SER A 33 1.24 -0.51 3.79
CA SER A 33 1.29 -1.87 3.25
C SER A 33 0.92 -2.97 4.26
N TYR A 34 0.84 -2.62 5.55
CA TYR A 34 0.56 -3.56 6.65
C TYR A 34 -0.93 -3.73 6.92
N VAL A 35 -1.80 -2.99 6.22
CA VAL A 35 -3.25 -2.97 6.49
C VAL A 35 -4.09 -3.44 5.28
N PRO A 36 -3.92 -4.68 4.79
CA PRO A 36 -4.79 -5.25 3.76
C PRO A 36 -6.24 -5.30 4.25
N LEU A 37 -7.10 -4.44 3.68
CA LEU A 37 -8.46 -4.22 4.17
C LEU A 37 -9.30 -5.51 4.21
N GLN A 38 -9.09 -6.43 3.27
CA GLN A 38 -9.75 -7.73 3.22
C GLN A 38 -9.45 -8.62 4.44
N LEU A 39 -8.25 -8.55 5.02
CA LEU A 39 -7.93 -9.29 6.24
C LEU A 39 -8.60 -8.67 7.45
N ILE A 40 -8.62 -7.34 7.54
CA ILE A 40 -9.27 -6.61 8.63
C ILE A 40 -10.79 -6.85 8.60
N ALA A 41 -11.41 -6.77 7.42
CA ALA A 41 -12.83 -7.10 7.23
C ALA A 41 -13.14 -8.55 7.61
N ARG A 42 -12.24 -9.49 7.29
CA ARG A 42 -12.39 -10.88 7.73
C ARG A 42 -12.36 -11.00 9.26
N MET A 43 -11.45 -10.31 9.94
CA MET A 43 -11.39 -10.33 11.40
C MET A 43 -12.62 -9.68 12.04
N GLN A 44 -13.13 -8.59 11.47
CA GLN A 44 -14.40 -7.98 11.88
C GLN A 44 -15.56 -8.98 11.79
N SER A 45 -15.63 -9.76 10.70
CA SER A 45 -16.69 -10.77 10.53
C SER A 45 -16.64 -11.90 11.57
N LEU A 46 -15.44 -12.30 12.01
CA LEU A 46 -15.23 -13.39 12.96
C LEU A 46 -15.39 -12.95 14.41
N TYR A 47 -14.92 -11.74 14.71
CA TYR A 47 -14.82 -11.25 16.08
C TYR A 47 -15.38 -9.83 16.21
N PRO A 48 -16.68 -9.63 15.95
CA PRO A 48 -17.33 -8.32 15.92
C PRO A 48 -17.33 -7.60 17.28
N GLN A 49 -17.07 -8.31 18.37
CA GLN A 49 -16.96 -7.75 19.72
C GLN A 49 -15.69 -6.91 19.96
N TYR A 50 -14.72 -6.92 19.04
CA TYR A 50 -13.51 -6.11 19.13
C TYR A 50 -13.50 -4.94 18.16
N ASN A 51 -12.53 -4.06 18.31
CA ASN A 51 -12.40 -2.79 17.56
C ASN A 51 -11.93 -2.96 16.10
N TRP A 52 -12.26 -4.06 15.43
CA TRP A 52 -11.89 -4.28 14.03
C TRP A 52 -12.59 -3.31 13.06
N ASP A 53 -13.83 -2.92 13.33
CA ASP A 53 -14.53 -1.90 12.54
C ASP A 53 -13.83 -0.53 12.59
N SER A 54 -13.41 -0.13 13.81
CA SER A 54 -12.61 1.07 14.03
C SER A 54 -11.28 1.01 13.29
N MET A 55 -10.62 -0.15 13.31
CA MET A 55 -9.37 -0.37 12.57
C MET A 55 -9.57 -0.32 11.06
N TYR A 56 -10.63 -0.94 10.54
CA TYR A 56 -10.95 -0.92 9.12
C TYR A 56 -11.08 0.53 8.62
N LYS A 57 -11.89 1.33 9.32
CA LYS A 57 -12.12 2.75 8.99
C LYS A 57 -10.82 3.57 9.08
N ALA A 58 -10.02 3.35 10.12
CA ALA A 58 -8.74 4.03 10.27
C ALA A 58 -7.74 3.64 9.17
N SER A 59 -7.73 2.38 8.73
CA SER A 59 -6.89 1.89 7.63
C SER A 59 -7.31 2.48 6.29
N VAL A 60 -8.62 2.53 5.98
CA VAL A 60 -9.13 3.21 4.78
C VAL A 60 -8.68 4.67 4.77
N HIS A 61 -8.88 5.38 5.88
CA HIS A 61 -8.46 6.78 6.01
C HIS A 61 -6.95 6.96 5.83
N MET A 62 -6.12 6.05 6.38
CA MET A 62 -4.68 6.06 6.18
C MET A 62 -4.31 5.94 4.69
N LEU A 63 -4.88 4.96 3.99
CA LEU A 63 -4.62 4.74 2.56
C LEU A 63 -4.98 6.00 1.75
N GLU A 64 -6.14 6.59 1.99
CA GLU A 64 -6.59 7.77 1.24
C GLU A 64 -5.76 9.04 1.48
N LYS A 65 -5.27 9.23 2.70
CA LYS A 65 -4.62 10.47 3.13
C LYS A 65 -3.11 10.48 2.99
N THR A 66 -2.48 9.32 2.79
CA THR A 66 -1.02 9.19 2.64
C THR A 66 -0.54 9.26 1.18
N MET A 67 -1.47 9.37 0.22
CA MET A 67 -1.16 9.40 -1.22
C MET A 67 -1.49 10.75 -1.88
N PRO A 68 -0.81 11.87 -1.53
CA PRO A 68 -1.12 13.18 -2.08
C PRO A 68 -0.87 13.27 -3.60
N ALA A 69 0.18 12.61 -4.12
CA ALA A 69 0.43 12.49 -5.57
C ALA A 69 -0.10 11.19 -6.19
N GLY A 70 -0.92 10.41 -5.46
CA GLY A 70 -1.45 9.12 -5.93
C GLY A 70 -0.49 7.93 -5.80
N PHE A 71 0.57 8.07 -5.00
CA PHE A 71 1.52 7.00 -4.69
C PHE A 71 1.53 6.71 -3.18
N SER A 72 1.41 5.44 -2.79
CA SER A 72 1.55 4.99 -1.41
C SER A 72 3.00 5.16 -0.94
N PRO A 73 3.24 5.67 0.27
CA PRO A 73 4.58 5.66 0.87
C PRO A 73 4.85 4.31 1.55
N ASP A 74 6.14 4.03 1.77
CA ASP A 74 6.59 2.90 2.59
C ASP A 74 6.25 3.12 4.06
N TRP A 75 6.38 4.37 4.51
CA TRP A 75 6.11 4.83 5.86
C TRP A 75 5.42 6.19 5.83
N ALA A 76 4.54 6.44 6.80
CA ALA A 76 3.97 7.75 7.02
C ALA A 76 3.98 8.10 8.51
N THR A 77 3.98 9.39 8.78
CA THR A 77 3.83 9.94 10.11
C THR A 77 2.37 10.28 10.35
N LEU A 78 1.81 9.85 11.48
CA LEU A 78 0.49 10.27 11.97
C LEU A 78 0.66 11.08 13.25
N ARG A 79 0.19 12.33 13.25
CA ARG A 79 0.17 13.19 14.44
C ARG A 79 -1.12 13.99 14.48
N ASN A 80 -1.81 13.97 15.62
CA ASN A 80 -3.07 14.70 15.83
C ASN A 80 -4.10 14.47 14.68
N GLY A 81 -4.20 13.22 14.22
CA GLY A 81 -5.11 12.83 13.14
C GLY A 81 -4.72 13.25 11.73
N ARG A 82 -3.54 13.83 11.55
CA ARG A 82 -3.01 14.25 10.24
C ARG A 82 -1.84 13.38 9.83
N TYR A 83 -1.84 12.96 8.57
CA TYR A 83 -0.72 12.25 7.96
C TYR A 83 0.24 13.24 7.31
N SER A 84 1.53 12.95 7.44
CA SER A 84 2.61 13.63 6.73
C SER A 84 3.67 12.62 6.32
N SER A 85 4.64 13.07 5.53
CA SER A 85 5.83 12.28 5.21
C SER A 85 6.53 11.78 6.46
N ASP A 86 7.13 10.60 6.34
CA ASP A 86 7.88 9.97 7.40
C ASP A 86 9.13 10.78 7.74
N GLY A 87 9.36 11.05 9.02
CA GLY A 87 10.53 11.83 9.46
C GLY A 87 11.86 11.10 9.27
N VAL A 88 11.84 9.77 9.12
CA VAL A 88 13.03 8.92 9.01
C VAL A 88 13.38 8.60 7.56
N THR A 89 12.39 8.15 6.77
CA THR A 89 12.58 7.71 5.38
C THR A 89 12.12 8.73 4.35
N GLY A 90 11.47 9.82 4.77
CA GLY A 90 10.95 10.83 3.86
C GLY A 90 9.73 10.36 3.05
N PRO A 91 9.38 11.09 1.97
CA PRO A 91 8.22 10.79 1.12
C PRO A 91 8.53 9.66 0.11
N ILE A 92 9.08 8.52 0.55
CA ILE A 92 9.46 7.43 -0.36
C ILE A 92 8.38 6.35 -0.39
N GLY A 93 8.00 5.92 -1.60
CA GLY A 93 7.29 4.67 -1.84
C GLY A 93 8.17 3.72 -2.67
N SER A 94 8.36 2.50 -2.18
CA SER A 94 9.21 1.48 -2.78
C SER A 94 8.75 0.06 -2.38
N TYR A 95 9.65 -0.78 -1.88
CA TYR A 95 9.42 -2.21 -1.60
C TYR A 95 8.32 -2.48 -0.57
N ASN A 96 8.04 -1.58 0.37
CA ASN A 96 6.88 -1.76 1.24
C ASN A 96 5.60 -1.38 0.50
N ALA A 97 5.57 -0.18 -0.04
CA ALA A 97 4.42 0.44 -0.69
C ALA A 97 3.89 -0.37 -1.88
N ILE A 98 4.73 -1.14 -2.58
CA ILE A 98 4.30 -1.92 -3.73
C ILE A 98 3.16 -2.91 -3.37
N ARG A 99 3.16 -3.43 -2.13
CA ARG A 99 2.10 -4.31 -1.62
C ARG A 99 0.77 -3.58 -1.40
N THR A 100 0.78 -2.28 -1.19
CA THR A 100 -0.46 -1.49 -1.06
C THR A 100 -1.29 -1.57 -2.35
N TYR A 101 -0.66 -1.45 -3.52
CA TYR A 101 -1.33 -1.55 -4.81
C TYR A 101 -1.85 -2.98 -5.07
N LEU A 102 -1.06 -3.99 -4.70
CA LEU A 102 -1.47 -5.40 -4.73
C LEU A 102 -2.75 -5.63 -3.93
N TRP A 103 -2.78 -5.22 -2.65
CA TRP A 103 -3.93 -5.42 -1.78
C TRP A 103 -5.16 -4.68 -2.28
N VAL A 104 -5.02 -3.42 -2.71
CA VAL A 104 -6.14 -2.63 -3.25
C VAL A 104 -6.71 -3.26 -4.52
N GLY A 105 -5.84 -3.71 -5.44
CA GLY A 105 -6.28 -4.36 -6.68
C GLY A 105 -7.05 -5.68 -6.44
N MET A 106 -6.72 -6.40 -5.36
CA MET A 106 -7.37 -7.66 -4.99
C MET A 106 -8.65 -7.52 -4.17
N LEU A 107 -9.07 -6.31 -3.79
CA LEU A 107 -10.35 -6.12 -3.12
C LEU A 107 -11.51 -6.63 -3.99
N ASN A 108 -12.59 -7.08 -3.35
CA ASN A 108 -13.82 -7.42 -4.07
C ASN A 108 -14.43 -6.14 -4.67
N ASP A 109 -14.94 -6.19 -5.89
CA ASP A 109 -15.54 -5.03 -6.59
C ASP A 109 -16.79 -4.46 -5.89
N GLN A 110 -17.42 -5.23 -5.01
CA GLN A 110 -18.54 -4.78 -4.18
C GLN A 110 -18.12 -3.89 -3.01
N VAL A 111 -16.81 -3.80 -2.70
CA VAL A 111 -16.28 -2.92 -1.66
C VAL A 111 -16.21 -1.51 -2.21
N SER A 112 -17.00 -0.58 -1.65
CA SER A 112 -17.07 0.82 -2.09
C SER A 112 -15.72 1.53 -2.12
N GLU A 113 -14.87 1.22 -1.14
CA GLU A 113 -13.55 1.81 -0.94
C GLU A 113 -12.58 1.42 -2.06
N LYS A 114 -12.79 0.25 -2.70
CA LYS A 114 -11.95 -0.20 -3.82
C LYS A 114 -11.97 0.83 -4.95
N ALA A 115 -13.15 1.28 -5.38
CA ALA A 115 -13.27 2.22 -6.49
C ALA A 115 -12.55 3.55 -6.20
N VAL A 116 -12.68 4.06 -4.96
CA VAL A 116 -12.03 5.29 -4.52
C VAL A 116 -10.50 5.14 -4.51
N LEU A 117 -9.99 4.04 -3.95
CA LEU A 117 -8.56 3.79 -3.85
C LEU A 117 -7.92 3.52 -5.22
N VAL A 118 -8.57 2.73 -6.09
CA VAL A 118 -8.13 2.50 -7.47
C VAL A 118 -8.07 3.83 -8.23
N GLN A 119 -9.08 4.69 -8.07
CA GLN A 119 -9.07 6.03 -8.69
C GLN A 119 -7.92 6.89 -8.16
N LYS A 120 -7.63 6.85 -6.85
CA LYS A 120 -6.52 7.57 -6.23
C LYS A 120 -5.16 7.12 -6.78
N MET A 121 -5.03 5.85 -7.12
CA MET A 121 -3.80 5.22 -7.59
C MET A 121 -3.57 5.32 -9.11
N GLN A 122 -4.43 6.00 -9.87
CA GLN A 122 -4.22 6.18 -11.32
C GLN A 122 -2.88 6.83 -11.70
N PRO A 123 -2.29 7.75 -10.90
CA PRO A 123 -0.93 8.23 -11.18
C PRO A 123 0.14 7.12 -11.20
N PHE A 124 0.01 6.09 -10.36
CA PHE A 124 0.89 4.92 -10.39
C PHE A 124 0.71 4.10 -11.67
N VAL A 125 -0.53 3.93 -12.13
CA VAL A 125 -0.85 3.24 -13.39
C VAL A 125 -0.25 4.01 -14.58
N ALA A 126 -0.43 5.33 -14.61
CA ALA A 126 0.13 6.19 -15.65
C ALA A 126 1.67 6.17 -15.67
N ALA A 127 2.31 6.22 -14.50
CA ALA A 127 3.76 6.10 -14.39
C ALA A 127 4.28 4.73 -14.88
N THR A 128 3.58 3.65 -14.51
CA THR A 128 3.89 2.29 -14.97
C THR A 128 3.82 2.19 -16.50
N LYS A 129 2.81 2.82 -17.11
CA LYS A 129 2.65 2.88 -18.57
C LYS A 129 3.78 3.66 -19.23
N ALA A 130 4.14 4.82 -18.68
CA ALA A 130 5.16 5.70 -19.23
C ALA A 130 6.57 5.09 -19.13
N LEU A 131 6.86 4.41 -18.02
CA LEU A 131 8.15 3.76 -17.76
C LEU A 131 8.26 2.36 -18.41
N GLY A 132 7.12 1.74 -18.74
CA GLY A 132 7.03 0.38 -19.26
C GLY A 132 7.04 -0.71 -18.16
N ALA A 133 7.25 -0.33 -16.90
CA ALA A 133 7.13 -1.17 -15.71
C ALA A 133 6.91 -0.28 -14.48
N PRO A 134 6.45 -0.81 -13.33
CA PRO A 134 6.32 -0.02 -12.12
C PRO A 134 7.68 0.53 -11.69
N ALA A 135 7.71 1.78 -11.21
CA ALA A 135 8.94 2.38 -10.72
C ALA A 135 9.42 1.72 -9.42
N ARG A 136 10.73 1.59 -9.25
CA ARG A 136 11.33 1.04 -8.03
C ARG A 136 11.13 1.97 -6.84
N GLU A 137 11.29 3.27 -7.07
CA GLU A 137 11.10 4.31 -6.06
C GLU A 137 10.31 5.47 -6.65
N VAL A 138 9.45 6.05 -5.82
CA VAL A 138 8.71 7.27 -6.12
C VAL A 138 8.70 8.20 -4.91
N ASN A 139 8.83 9.50 -5.19
CA ASN A 139 8.56 10.53 -4.21
C ASN A 139 7.03 10.76 -4.14
N THR A 140 6.40 10.42 -3.02
CA THR A 140 4.93 10.36 -2.87
C THR A 140 4.26 11.73 -2.77
N GLU A 141 5.04 12.80 -2.55
CA GLU A 141 4.55 14.18 -2.54
C GLU A 141 4.59 14.80 -3.95
N THR A 142 5.63 14.51 -4.73
CA THR A 142 5.86 15.14 -6.04
C THR A 142 5.48 14.25 -7.23
N GLY A 143 5.33 12.95 -7.02
CA GLY A 143 5.12 11.96 -8.07
C GLY A 143 6.35 11.69 -8.94
N LYS A 144 7.52 12.25 -8.61
CA LYS A 144 8.77 11.96 -9.34
C LYS A 144 9.23 10.54 -9.03
N TYR A 145 9.49 9.75 -10.06
CA TYR A 145 9.88 8.36 -9.94
C TYR A 145 11.22 8.07 -10.62
N THR A 146 11.84 6.96 -10.22
CA THR A 146 13.13 6.50 -10.71
C THR A 146 12.97 5.41 -11.79
N GLN A 147 14.01 4.59 -11.98
CA GLN A 147 14.02 3.45 -12.89
C GLN A 147 13.02 2.34 -12.49
N SER A 148 12.82 1.39 -13.40
CA SER A 148 11.93 0.26 -13.18
C SER A 148 12.32 -0.61 -11.99
N GLY A 149 11.30 -1.10 -11.30
CA GLY A 149 11.38 -2.15 -10.27
C GLY A 149 11.71 -3.51 -10.86
N SER A 150 11.76 -4.51 -9.97
CA SER A 150 11.98 -5.91 -10.31
C SER A 150 10.73 -6.57 -10.92
N ALA A 151 10.85 -7.85 -11.27
CA ALA A 151 9.71 -8.67 -11.68
C ALA A 151 8.62 -8.76 -10.59
N GLY A 152 9.00 -8.76 -9.31
CA GLY A 152 8.08 -8.71 -8.17
C GLY A 152 7.20 -7.46 -8.18
N PHE A 153 7.74 -6.32 -8.59
CA PHE A 153 6.95 -5.10 -8.73
C PHE A 153 5.89 -5.22 -9.84
N SER A 154 6.30 -5.75 -11.00
CA SER A 154 5.36 -6.02 -12.11
C SER A 154 4.26 -6.99 -11.69
N ALA A 155 4.60 -8.06 -10.95
CA ALA A 155 3.65 -9.04 -10.45
C ALA A 155 2.65 -8.42 -9.44
N ALA A 156 3.16 -7.65 -8.47
CA ALA A 156 2.34 -6.98 -7.46
C ALA A 156 1.39 -5.94 -8.06
N ALA A 157 1.76 -5.32 -9.20
CA ALA A 157 0.91 -4.34 -9.87
C ALA A 157 -0.28 -4.97 -10.63
N LEU A 158 -0.23 -6.26 -10.99
CA LEU A 158 -1.22 -6.88 -11.87
C LEU A 158 -2.67 -6.70 -11.42
N PRO A 159 -3.03 -6.89 -10.13
CA PRO A 159 -4.43 -6.75 -9.72
C PRO A 159 -4.94 -5.32 -9.82
N LEU A 160 -4.08 -4.32 -9.57
CA LEU A 160 -4.46 -2.92 -9.73
C LEU A 160 -4.63 -2.55 -11.21
N LEU A 161 -3.77 -3.07 -12.09
CA LEU A 161 -3.91 -2.87 -13.54
C LEU A 161 -5.20 -3.51 -14.07
N ALA A 162 -5.57 -4.69 -13.56
CA ALA A 162 -6.84 -5.34 -13.87
C ALA A 162 -8.03 -4.47 -13.42
N ALA A 163 -7.98 -4.01 -12.16
CA ALA A 163 -9.02 -3.15 -11.58
C ALA A 163 -9.13 -1.77 -12.28
N SER A 164 -8.06 -1.32 -12.94
CA SER A 164 -8.02 -0.07 -13.72
C SER A 164 -8.43 -0.25 -15.18
N GLY A 165 -8.73 -1.49 -15.63
CA GLY A 165 -9.11 -1.78 -17.00
C GLY A 165 -7.95 -1.70 -18.02
N GLU A 166 -6.70 -1.67 -17.57
CA GLU A 166 -5.52 -1.53 -18.44
C GLU A 166 -5.03 -2.90 -18.95
N SER A 167 -5.86 -3.57 -19.76
CA SER A 167 -5.64 -4.95 -20.21
C SER A 167 -4.30 -5.16 -20.94
N THR A 168 -3.92 -4.26 -21.85
CA THR A 168 -2.64 -4.34 -22.58
C THR A 168 -1.44 -4.15 -21.67
N LEU A 169 -1.51 -3.21 -20.73
CA LEU A 169 -0.43 -2.97 -19.77
C LEU A 169 -0.32 -4.16 -18.80
N LEU A 170 -1.44 -4.72 -18.35
CA LEU A 170 -1.49 -5.93 -17.53
C LEU A 170 -0.79 -7.09 -18.22
N GLU A 171 -1.12 -7.38 -19.48
CA GLU A 171 -0.48 -8.46 -20.24
C GLU A 171 1.03 -8.24 -20.39
N THR A 172 1.43 -6.99 -20.67
CA THR A 172 2.86 -6.61 -20.75
C THR A 172 3.59 -6.87 -19.43
N GLN A 173 3.01 -6.45 -18.29
CA GLN A 173 3.61 -6.68 -16.97
C GLN A 173 3.60 -8.15 -16.58
N PHE A 174 2.57 -8.90 -16.95
CA PHE A 174 2.48 -10.33 -16.67
C PHE A 174 3.58 -11.11 -17.40
N LEU A 175 3.75 -10.85 -18.70
CA LEU A 175 4.82 -11.46 -19.50
C LEU A 175 6.22 -11.03 -19.01
N GLY A 176 6.38 -9.77 -18.61
CA GLY A 176 7.61 -9.27 -18.02
C GLY A 176 7.96 -9.98 -16.71
N ALA A 177 6.98 -10.12 -15.81
CA ALA A 177 7.16 -10.81 -14.54
C ALA A 177 7.51 -12.29 -14.73
N GLN A 178 6.80 -13.01 -15.61
CA GLN A 178 7.11 -14.43 -15.91
C GLN A 178 8.54 -14.63 -16.40
N LYS A 179 9.04 -13.75 -17.28
CA LYS A 179 10.43 -13.82 -17.77
C LYS A 179 11.42 -13.57 -16.64
N GLY A 180 11.15 -12.61 -15.76
CA GLY A 180 12.02 -12.29 -14.63
C GLY A 180 12.14 -13.43 -13.62
N PHE A 181 11.03 -14.10 -13.30
CA PHE A 181 11.04 -15.28 -12.40
C PHE A 181 11.67 -16.54 -13.01
N GLY A 182 11.92 -16.54 -14.32
CA GLY A 182 12.62 -17.61 -15.03
C GLY A 182 14.14 -17.58 -14.86
N VAL A 183 14.69 -16.54 -14.24
CA VAL A 183 16.14 -16.32 -14.09
C VAL A 183 16.50 -16.32 -12.60
N ASP A 184 17.13 -17.41 -12.16
CA ASP A 184 17.80 -17.65 -10.86
C ASP A 184 16.98 -17.42 -9.57
N LYS A 185 16.44 -18.52 -9.01
CA LYS A 185 15.52 -18.54 -7.85
C LYS A 185 16.22 -18.51 -6.48
N ASN A 186 17.55 -18.49 -6.44
CA ASN A 186 18.25 -18.82 -5.19
C ASN A 186 18.58 -17.62 -4.29
N ASP A 187 18.42 -16.37 -4.75
CA ASP A 187 18.78 -15.16 -3.97
C ASP A 187 17.73 -14.01 -4.04
N HIS A 188 16.48 -14.27 -4.45
CA HIS A 188 15.47 -13.23 -4.70
C HIS A 188 14.17 -13.36 -3.87
N TYR A 189 14.31 -13.65 -2.57
CA TYR A 189 13.17 -13.85 -1.64
C TYR A 189 12.05 -12.79 -1.73
N TYR A 190 12.39 -11.51 -1.91
CA TYR A 190 11.39 -10.43 -1.97
C TYR A 190 10.63 -10.35 -3.28
N ASP A 191 11.17 -10.90 -4.36
CA ASP A 191 10.51 -10.96 -5.65
C ASP A 191 9.63 -12.23 -5.76
N ASP A 192 10.05 -13.32 -5.11
CA ASP A 192 9.40 -14.64 -5.17
C ASP A 192 8.25 -14.84 -4.16
N ALA A 193 8.04 -13.90 -3.22
CA ALA A 193 7.08 -13.99 -2.11
C ALA A 193 5.64 -13.53 -2.44
#